data_AF-C3ZC55-F1
#
_entry.id   AF-C3ZC55-F1
#
_cell.length_a   1.000
_cell.length_b   1.000
_cell.length_c   1.000
_cell.angle_alpha   90.00
_cell.angle_beta   90.00
_cell.angle_gamma   90.00
#
_symmetry.space_group_name_H-M   'P 1'
#
loop_
_entity.id
_entity.type
_entity.pdbx_description
1 polymer ?
#
loop_
_entity_poly.entity_id
_entity_poly.type
_entity_poly.pdbx_seq_one_letter_code
_entity_poly.pdbx_strand_id
1 'polypeptide(L)'
;MLGFLSYNGIWLYTKTISSRRFKDYKDVLDGQFLTNIHYELGEVIIAMKIIYVRRSWMSRLIKEHSTLHYAEAHFDMKYADRQKESNPTNTMAGRLGLCVRYSQMFLTKIHHLQSSSRNITPHLNCRTKLLSRTFCSKTTTEDVKAKCVRLEERSLVRVAGSDTIPFLQGLVTNDVTSLNTENRALYTMILNVQGRVLYDVLMYNLQSSPTSPPSLLLECDHTVVPSLIKLLKMYKIRKKVDICSVADEYTVWALLPGTSDPPVFVSDTGLSVTDPRLPDLGNRVVLKSGTNLVFDCVEGTSTDYHTHRYQLGVGEGVNDLPTGNCTPLESNLAILNGVSFDKGCYVGQELTARTHHTGVIRKRLMPIILDRPASLEAGSTLTNEKGKNVGKFRHAQGVHGIALVRLAHSQEKLYCKQESGEEVGLKAETPKWWPQDPQQA
;
A
#
# COMPACT_ATOMS: atom_id res chain seq x y z
N MET A 1 -50.02 -22.76 -29.22
CA MET A 1 -51.00 -22.40 -28.17
C MET A 1 -50.41 -21.27 -27.36
N LEU A 2 -51.06 -20.10 -27.35
CA LEU A 2 -50.69 -18.95 -26.52
C LEU A 2 -51.24 -19.19 -25.12
N GLY A 3 -50.39 -19.14 -24.10
CA GLY A 3 -50.80 -19.20 -22.69
C GLY A 3 -50.30 -17.95 -21.98
N PHE A 4 -51.19 -17.29 -21.24
CA PHE A 4 -50.87 -16.12 -20.43
C PHE A 4 -50.67 -16.53 -18.97
N LEU A 5 -49.61 -16.04 -18.32
CA LEU A 5 -49.39 -16.14 -16.89
C LEU A 5 -49.17 -14.73 -16.32
N SER A 6 -49.91 -14.41 -15.26
CA SER A 6 -49.86 -13.15 -14.54
C SER A 6 -49.15 -13.34 -13.20
N TYR A 7 -48.18 -12.47 -12.91
CA TYR A 7 -47.69 -12.22 -11.55
C TYR A 7 -47.30 -10.74 -11.43
N ASN A 8 -47.94 -9.99 -10.53
CA ASN A 8 -47.74 -8.56 -10.28
C ASN A 8 -47.81 -7.64 -11.52
N GLY A 9 -48.83 -7.82 -12.38
CA GLY A 9 -49.28 -6.77 -13.30
C GLY A 9 -48.43 -6.52 -14.56
N ILE A 10 -47.46 -7.37 -14.88
CA ILE A 10 -46.64 -7.26 -16.10
C ILE A 10 -46.97 -8.41 -17.05
N TRP A 11 -47.35 -8.10 -18.29
CA TRP A 11 -47.64 -9.08 -19.35
C TRP A 11 -46.36 -9.45 -20.08
N LEU A 12 -45.92 -10.71 -19.98
CA LEU A 12 -44.77 -11.23 -20.73
C LEU A 12 -45.24 -12.07 -21.93
N TYR A 13 -44.80 -11.69 -23.13
CA TYR A 13 -44.93 -12.50 -24.34
C TYR A 13 -43.77 -13.49 -24.41
N THR A 14 -44.04 -14.79 -24.37
CA THR A 14 -43.01 -15.81 -24.63
C THR A 14 -43.27 -16.49 -25.97
N LYS A 15 -42.37 -16.31 -26.94
CA LYS A 15 -42.34 -17.09 -28.19
C LYS A 15 -41.40 -18.28 -27.97
N THR A 16 -41.94 -19.50 -28.03
CA THR A 16 -41.16 -20.72 -27.89
C THR A 16 -40.31 -20.93 -29.15
N ILE A 17 -38.98 -20.86 -29.04
CA ILE A 17 -38.07 -21.29 -30.12
C ILE A 17 -37.38 -22.57 -29.64
N SER A 18 -37.62 -23.66 -30.37
CA SER A 18 -37.07 -24.99 -30.09
C SER A 18 -35.57 -25.04 -30.38
N SER A 19 -34.82 -25.65 -29.46
CA SER A 19 -33.40 -25.93 -29.58
C SER A 19 -33.09 -26.82 -30.80
N ARG A 20 -32.27 -26.34 -31.74
CA ARG A 20 -31.39 -27.16 -32.59
C ARG A 20 -30.36 -26.28 -33.30
N ARG A 21 -29.08 -26.69 -33.18
CA ARG A 21 -27.85 -26.24 -33.87
C ARG A 21 -27.16 -24.97 -33.34
N PHE A 22 -26.28 -25.21 -32.36
CA PHE A 22 -25.06 -24.46 -32.12
C PHE A 22 -24.01 -24.90 -33.16
N LYS A 23 -23.84 -24.13 -34.23
CA LYS A 23 -22.63 -24.00 -35.07
C LYS A 23 -22.97 -23.05 -36.21
N ASP A 24 -22.01 -22.18 -36.52
CA ASP A 24 -22.01 -21.19 -37.60
C ASP A 24 -22.73 -19.88 -37.26
N TYR A 25 -21.97 -18.92 -36.71
CA TYR A 25 -22.06 -17.47 -37.00
C TYR A 25 -20.86 -16.79 -36.34
N LYS A 26 -19.69 -17.03 -36.93
CA LYS A 26 -18.54 -16.12 -36.89
C LYS A 26 -18.74 -15.25 -38.13
N ASP A 27 -18.66 -13.93 -37.99
CA ASP A 27 -18.79 -12.92 -39.05
C ASP A 27 -20.21 -12.42 -39.39
N VAL A 28 -20.92 -11.86 -38.41
CA VAL A 28 -21.80 -10.68 -38.62
C VAL A 28 -21.89 -9.96 -37.27
N LEU A 29 -21.26 -8.80 -37.13
CA LEU A 29 -21.68 -7.64 -36.32
C LEU A 29 -20.55 -6.59 -36.32
N ASP A 30 -20.22 -6.10 -37.52
CA ASP A 30 -19.75 -4.73 -37.70
C ASP A 30 -20.98 -3.90 -38.14
N GLY A 31 -21.19 -2.75 -37.51
CA GLY A 31 -22.09 -1.71 -38.02
C GLY A 31 -23.48 -1.61 -37.41
N GLN A 32 -23.57 -0.78 -36.36
CA GLN A 32 -24.64 0.18 -36.06
C GLN A 32 -26.04 -0.28 -35.60
N PHE A 33 -26.48 0.43 -34.56
CA PHE A 33 -27.82 0.54 -33.97
C PHE A 33 -28.38 -0.67 -33.22
N LEU A 34 -28.32 -0.60 -31.89
CA LEU A 34 -29.52 -0.53 -31.05
C LEU A 34 -29.18 0.12 -29.71
N THR A 35 -29.63 1.36 -29.57
CA THR A 35 -29.87 2.07 -28.32
C THR A 35 -30.86 1.28 -27.45
N ASN A 36 -30.73 1.45 -26.13
CA ASN A 36 -31.59 0.95 -25.05
C ASN A 36 -31.45 -0.54 -24.72
N ILE A 37 -30.60 -0.85 -23.73
CA ILE A 37 -30.88 -1.60 -22.50
C ILE A 37 -29.60 -1.46 -21.65
N HIS A 38 -29.47 -0.33 -20.96
CA HIS A 38 -28.60 -0.19 -19.80
C HIS A 38 -29.53 -0.05 -18.59
N TYR A 39 -29.10 -0.56 -17.43
CA TYR A 39 -29.85 -0.85 -16.20
C TYR A 39 -30.49 -2.24 -16.16
N GLU A 40 -29.67 -3.27 -15.90
CA GLU A 40 -30.00 -4.46 -15.06
C GLU A 40 -28.88 -5.53 -15.04
N LEU A 41 -27.84 -5.42 -15.87
CA LEU A 41 -26.71 -6.38 -15.88
C LEU A 41 -25.65 -6.17 -14.78
N GLY A 42 -25.77 -5.13 -13.95
CA GLY A 42 -24.79 -4.82 -12.89
C GLY A 42 -24.82 -5.81 -11.72
N GLU A 43 -25.99 -6.24 -11.28
CA GLU A 43 -26.11 -7.08 -10.08
C GLU A 43 -25.76 -8.56 -10.35
N VAL A 44 -26.02 -9.05 -11.57
CA VAL A 44 -25.72 -10.43 -11.96
C VAL A 44 -24.21 -10.68 -12.08
N ILE A 45 -23.45 -9.68 -12.55
CA ILE A 45 -21.98 -9.78 -12.65
C ILE A 45 -21.33 -9.76 -11.25
N ILE A 46 -21.88 -8.98 -10.32
CA ILE A 46 -21.42 -8.95 -8.92
C ILE A 46 -21.71 -10.30 -8.25
N ALA A 47 -22.92 -10.85 -8.43
CA ALA A 47 -23.27 -12.16 -7.87
C ALA A 47 -22.40 -13.30 -8.44
N MET A 48 -22.10 -13.30 -9.75
CA MET A 48 -21.21 -14.31 -10.35
C MET A 48 -19.76 -14.17 -9.90
N LYS A 49 -19.23 -12.95 -9.72
CA LYS A 49 -17.88 -12.73 -9.16
C LYS A 49 -17.77 -13.18 -7.70
N ILE A 50 -18.80 -12.93 -6.88
CA ILE A 50 -18.85 -13.38 -5.48
C ILE A 50 -18.87 -14.93 -5.40
N ILE A 51 -19.61 -15.60 -6.28
CA ILE A 51 -19.68 -17.07 -6.33
C ILE A 51 -18.35 -17.69 -6.80
N TYR A 52 -17.68 -17.08 -7.79
CA TYR A 52 -16.41 -17.57 -8.31
C TYR A 52 -15.26 -17.45 -7.30
N VAL A 53 -15.21 -16.34 -6.56
CA VAL A 53 -14.22 -16.12 -5.49
C VAL A 53 -14.45 -17.08 -4.31
N ARG A 54 -15.71 -17.34 -3.93
CA ARG A 54 -16.02 -18.34 -2.88
C ARG A 54 -15.56 -19.75 -3.25
N ARG A 55 -15.65 -20.16 -4.52
CA ARG A 55 -15.14 -21.46 -4.99
C ARG A 55 -13.62 -21.56 -4.91
N SER A 56 -12.90 -20.49 -5.24
CA SER A 56 -11.43 -20.43 -5.16
C SER A 56 -10.94 -20.46 -3.70
N TRP A 57 -11.62 -19.73 -2.82
CA TRP A 57 -11.31 -19.69 -1.39
C TRP A 57 -11.59 -21.03 -0.69
N MET A 58 -12.72 -21.67 -1.01
CA MET A 58 -13.08 -22.99 -0.46
C MET A 58 -12.15 -24.11 -0.95
N SER A 59 -11.61 -23.98 -2.18
CA SER A 59 -10.61 -24.91 -2.71
C SER A 59 -9.23 -24.77 -2.04
N ARG A 60 -8.89 -23.57 -1.52
CA ARG A 60 -7.69 -23.34 -0.71
C ARG A 60 -7.85 -23.87 0.71
N LEU A 61 -9.01 -23.65 1.35
CA LEU A 61 -9.31 -24.18 2.69
C LEU A 61 -9.33 -25.72 2.75
N ILE A 62 -9.79 -26.39 1.69
CA ILE A 62 -9.77 -27.85 1.57
C ILE A 62 -8.34 -28.39 1.40
N LYS A 63 -7.38 -27.56 0.96
CA LYS A 63 -5.97 -27.95 0.82
C LYS A 63 -5.16 -27.82 2.11
N GLU A 64 -5.62 -27.04 3.09
CA GLU A 64 -4.85 -26.71 4.30
C GLU A 64 -5.28 -27.48 5.57
N HIS A 65 -6.45 -28.11 5.57
CA HIS A 65 -6.89 -28.94 6.71
C HIS A 65 -7.33 -30.32 6.25
N SER A 66 -6.39 -31.28 6.30
CA SER A 66 -6.69 -32.71 6.16
C SER A 66 -6.61 -33.42 7.51
N THR A 67 -7.44 -34.46 7.65
CA THR A 67 -7.63 -35.39 8.78
C THR A 67 -8.47 -34.89 9.96
N LEU A 68 -9.80 -34.81 9.78
CA LEU A 68 -10.80 -35.24 10.80
C LEU A 68 -12.28 -35.22 10.33
N HIS A 69 -12.61 -34.67 9.16
CA HIS A 69 -14.00 -34.59 8.66
C HIS A 69 -14.39 -35.61 7.57
N TYR A 70 -13.62 -36.68 7.38
CA TYR A 70 -13.85 -37.62 6.27
C TYR A 70 -14.94 -38.69 6.53
N ALA A 71 -15.50 -38.79 7.74
CA ALA A 71 -16.46 -39.85 8.08
C ALA A 71 -17.95 -39.43 8.00
N GLU A 72 -18.29 -38.15 8.18
CA GLU A 72 -19.70 -37.72 8.20
C GLU A 72 -20.20 -37.18 6.85
N ALA A 73 -19.31 -36.67 5.99
CA ALA A 73 -19.68 -36.20 4.65
C ALA A 73 -20.02 -37.35 3.67
N HIS A 74 -19.52 -38.56 3.93
CA HIS A 74 -19.74 -39.73 3.06
C HIS A 74 -21.11 -40.40 3.28
N PHE A 75 -21.82 -40.11 4.37
CA PHE A 75 -23.13 -40.69 4.67
C PHE A 75 -24.29 -39.89 4.06
N ASP A 76 -24.16 -38.55 3.95
CA ASP A 76 -25.21 -37.68 3.40
C ASP A 76 -25.29 -37.66 1.86
N MET A 77 -24.19 -37.92 1.16
CA MET A 77 -24.17 -37.88 -0.31
C MET A 77 -24.91 -39.07 -0.95
N LYS A 78 -24.94 -40.23 -0.29
CA LYS A 78 -25.71 -41.42 -0.74
C LYS A 78 -27.23 -41.31 -0.50
N TYR A 79 -27.68 -40.33 0.30
CA TYR A 79 -29.10 -40.05 0.49
C TYR A 79 -29.63 -39.09 -0.58
N ALA A 80 -28.81 -38.12 -1.01
CA ALA A 80 -29.13 -37.21 -2.10
C ALA A 80 -29.13 -37.90 -3.48
N ASP A 81 -28.24 -38.87 -3.72
CA ASP A 81 -28.23 -39.62 -4.99
C ASP A 81 -29.38 -40.63 -5.11
N ARG A 82 -29.98 -41.09 -4.00
CA ARG A 82 -31.18 -41.96 -4.04
C ARG A 82 -32.48 -41.23 -4.38
N GLN A 83 -32.51 -39.90 -4.28
CA GLN A 83 -33.66 -39.06 -4.65
C GLN A 83 -33.62 -38.59 -6.12
N LYS A 84 -32.59 -38.95 -6.89
CA LYS A 84 -32.47 -38.61 -8.33
C LYS A 84 -33.36 -39.44 -9.25
N GLU A 85 -33.95 -40.54 -8.79
CA GLU A 85 -34.71 -41.46 -9.66
C GLU A 85 -36.24 -41.30 -9.60
N SER A 86 -36.80 -40.26 -8.95
CA SER A 86 -38.26 -40.14 -8.82
C SER A 86 -38.85 -38.71 -8.91
N ASN A 87 -38.51 -37.92 -9.94
CA ASN A 87 -39.46 -36.98 -10.62
C ASN A 87 -38.76 -36.05 -11.63
N PRO A 88 -39.16 -36.01 -12.92
CA PRO A 88 -38.54 -35.17 -13.93
C PRO A 88 -39.27 -33.84 -14.17
N THR A 89 -39.74 -33.16 -13.11
CA THR A 89 -40.26 -31.79 -13.23
C THR A 89 -39.79 -30.94 -12.04
N ASN A 90 -38.61 -30.34 -12.16
CA ASN A 90 -38.14 -29.35 -11.20
C ASN A 90 -37.41 -28.22 -11.96
N THR A 91 -38.10 -27.09 -12.13
CA THR A 91 -37.60 -25.86 -12.74
C THR A 91 -36.49 -25.22 -11.89
N MET A 92 -35.63 -24.40 -12.50
CA MET A 92 -34.51 -23.70 -11.82
C MET A 92 -34.92 -22.97 -10.53
N ALA A 93 -36.17 -22.51 -10.41
CA ALA A 93 -36.71 -21.87 -9.21
C ALA A 93 -36.77 -22.81 -7.99
N GLY A 94 -37.06 -24.11 -8.19
CA GLY A 94 -37.04 -25.10 -7.12
C GLY A 94 -35.63 -25.39 -6.57
N ARG A 95 -34.60 -25.22 -7.42
CA ARG A 95 -33.19 -25.41 -7.04
C ARG A 95 -32.64 -24.25 -6.20
N LEU A 96 -33.11 -23.01 -6.43
CA LEU A 96 -32.79 -21.86 -5.57
C LEU A 96 -33.52 -21.94 -4.22
N GLY A 97 -34.78 -22.38 -4.19
CA GLY A 97 -35.55 -22.54 -2.95
C GLY A 97 -34.98 -23.58 -1.97
N LEU A 98 -34.41 -24.69 -2.48
CA LEU A 98 -33.75 -25.69 -1.63
C LEU A 98 -32.41 -25.20 -1.06
N CYS A 99 -31.61 -24.47 -1.84
CA CYS A 99 -30.33 -23.92 -1.38
C CYS A 99 -30.50 -22.87 -0.26
N VAL A 100 -31.57 -22.06 -0.30
CA VAL A 100 -31.87 -21.07 0.73
C VAL A 100 -32.38 -21.72 2.03
N ARG A 101 -33.13 -22.83 1.94
CA ARG A 101 -33.58 -23.57 3.14
C ARG A 101 -32.44 -24.34 3.82
N TYR A 102 -31.51 -24.91 3.05
CA TYR A 102 -30.34 -25.59 3.61
C TYR A 102 -29.33 -24.64 4.27
N SER A 103 -29.15 -23.42 3.74
CA SER A 103 -28.30 -22.41 4.36
C SER A 103 -28.89 -21.84 5.66
N GLN A 104 -30.21 -21.69 5.74
CA GLN A 104 -30.90 -21.29 6.97
C GLN A 104 -30.83 -22.37 8.07
N MET A 105 -30.97 -23.66 7.73
CA MET A 105 -30.83 -24.76 8.70
C MET A 105 -29.39 -24.90 9.25
N PHE A 106 -28.37 -24.60 8.44
CA PHE A 106 -26.97 -24.65 8.86
C PHE A 106 -26.63 -23.50 9.84
N LEU A 107 -27.20 -22.30 9.61
CA LEU A 107 -27.05 -21.15 10.50
C LEU A 107 -27.75 -21.34 11.86
N THR A 108 -28.90 -22.02 11.90
CA THR A 108 -29.58 -22.33 13.17
C THR A 108 -28.80 -23.34 14.02
N LYS A 109 -28.09 -24.27 13.40
CA LYS A 109 -27.29 -25.29 14.10
C LYS A 109 -25.98 -24.72 14.67
N ILE A 110 -25.36 -23.75 14.00
CA ILE A 110 -24.19 -23.00 14.51
C ILE A 110 -24.59 -22.11 15.69
N HIS A 111 -25.75 -21.45 15.62
CA HIS A 111 -26.26 -20.62 16.73
C HIS A 111 -26.62 -21.44 17.98
N HIS A 112 -27.00 -22.71 17.82
CA HIS A 112 -27.30 -23.61 18.94
C HIS A 112 -26.03 -24.21 19.60
N LEU A 113 -24.92 -24.29 18.86
CA LEU A 113 -23.62 -24.76 19.36
C LEU A 113 -22.83 -23.69 20.14
N GLN A 114 -23.17 -22.40 19.96
CA GLN A 114 -22.56 -21.30 20.70
C GLN A 114 -23.29 -20.92 22.01
N SER A 115 -24.49 -21.47 22.25
CA SER A 115 -25.28 -21.21 23.48
C SER A 115 -25.16 -22.29 24.57
N SER A 116 -24.36 -23.33 24.35
CA SER A 116 -24.19 -24.47 25.29
C SER A 116 -22.79 -24.58 25.91
N SER A 117 -22.11 -23.45 26.17
CA SER A 117 -20.86 -23.41 26.96
C SER A 117 -21.01 -22.55 28.21
N ARG A 118 -21.99 -22.85 29.06
CA ARG A 118 -21.98 -22.40 30.45
C ARG A 118 -22.32 -23.56 31.37
N ASN A 119 -21.49 -23.70 32.41
CA ASN A 119 -21.54 -24.62 33.54
C ASN A 119 -21.03 -26.04 33.22
N ILE A 120 -19.86 -26.37 33.78
CA ILE A 120 -19.62 -27.56 34.63
C ILE A 120 -18.17 -27.47 35.17
N THR A 121 -18.06 -27.41 36.50
CA THR A 121 -16.94 -27.91 37.32
C THR A 121 -17.57 -28.44 38.63
N PRO A 122 -16.88 -29.24 39.47
CA PRO A 122 -15.89 -30.28 39.20
C PRO A 122 -16.20 -31.60 39.97
N HIS A 123 -15.57 -32.74 39.63
CA HIS A 123 -15.13 -33.76 40.62
C HIS A 123 -14.34 -34.93 39.98
N LEU A 124 -13.19 -35.24 40.60
CA LEU A 124 -12.47 -36.54 40.77
C LEU A 124 -12.14 -37.38 39.50
N ASN A 125 -11.00 -38.05 39.32
CA ASN A 125 -9.96 -38.51 40.24
C ASN A 125 -8.64 -38.84 39.48
N CYS A 126 -7.58 -38.97 40.27
CA CYS A 126 -6.16 -39.15 39.96
C CYS A 126 -5.77 -40.46 39.22
N ARG A 127 -4.79 -40.38 38.27
CA ARG A 127 -3.60 -41.27 38.19
C ARG A 127 -2.59 -40.87 37.07
N THR A 128 -1.50 -40.25 37.50
CA THR A 128 -0.09 -40.41 37.08
C THR A 128 0.27 -40.85 35.65
N LYS A 129 1.04 -40.02 34.93
CA LYS A 129 2.47 -40.28 34.63
C LYS A 129 3.19 -39.05 34.05
N LEU A 130 4.40 -38.83 34.58
CA LEU A 130 5.42 -37.87 34.16
C LEU A 130 5.66 -37.85 32.65
N LEU A 131 5.94 -36.67 32.07
CA LEU A 131 7.22 -36.32 31.42
C LEU A 131 7.17 -34.93 30.73
N SER A 132 8.31 -34.24 30.80
CA SER A 132 8.71 -32.98 30.15
C SER A 132 7.83 -31.74 30.34
N ARG A 133 8.20 -30.92 31.32
CA ARG A 133 7.97 -29.46 31.32
C ARG A 133 8.81 -28.85 30.19
N THR A 134 8.25 -28.76 29.00
CA THR A 134 8.72 -27.79 27.99
C THR A 134 7.93 -26.52 28.24
N PHE A 135 8.58 -25.54 28.87
CA PHE A 135 8.04 -24.19 29.03
C PHE A 135 8.02 -23.55 27.64
N CYS A 136 6.98 -23.85 26.86
CA CYS A 136 6.69 -23.14 25.63
C CYS A 136 6.13 -21.77 26.05
N SER A 137 7.04 -20.82 26.23
CA SER A 137 6.71 -19.40 26.19
C SER A 137 6.13 -19.14 24.80
N LYS A 138 4.82 -19.36 24.65
CA LYS A 138 4.05 -18.71 23.60
C LYS A 138 4.09 -17.23 23.96
N THR A 139 5.09 -16.52 23.45
CA THR A 139 4.96 -15.10 23.22
C THR A 139 3.70 -14.98 22.38
N THR A 140 2.60 -14.57 23.01
CA THR A 140 1.44 -14.08 22.29
C THR A 140 1.95 -12.91 21.46
N THR A 141 2.28 -13.17 20.20
CA THR A 141 2.40 -12.10 19.21
C THR A 141 1.02 -11.49 19.16
N GLU A 142 0.82 -10.37 19.84
CA GLU A 142 -0.39 -9.57 19.68
C GLU A 142 -0.55 -9.31 18.19
N ASP A 143 -1.71 -9.64 17.63
CA ASP A 143 -2.03 -9.34 16.23
C ASP A 143 -2.03 -7.82 16.05
N VAL A 144 -0.90 -7.28 15.63
CA VAL A 144 -0.76 -5.85 15.35
C VAL A 144 -1.55 -5.57 14.08
N LYS A 145 -2.69 -4.88 14.22
CA LYS A 145 -3.47 -4.43 13.07
C LYS A 145 -2.74 -3.34 12.30
N ALA A 146 -2.91 -3.34 10.97
CA ALA A 146 -2.44 -2.25 10.12
C ALA A 146 -3.05 -0.92 10.56
N LYS A 147 -2.30 0.18 10.41
CA LYS A 147 -2.73 1.54 10.75
C LYS A 147 -2.87 2.39 9.50
N CYS A 148 -3.94 3.16 9.38
CA CYS A 148 -4.12 4.13 8.32
C CYS A 148 -3.92 5.54 8.87
N VAL A 149 -2.95 6.26 8.31
CA VAL A 149 -2.57 7.60 8.76
C VAL A 149 -2.80 8.58 7.63
N ARG A 150 -3.53 9.66 7.92
CA ARG A 150 -3.63 10.81 7.00
C ARG A 150 -2.35 11.61 7.07
N LEU A 151 -1.72 11.88 5.92
CA LEU A 151 -0.49 12.65 5.84
C LEU A 151 -0.81 14.12 5.57
N GLU A 152 -1.12 14.88 6.62
CA GLU A 152 -1.47 16.31 6.51
C GLU A 152 -0.26 17.18 6.16
N GLU A 153 0.95 16.71 6.47
CA GLU A 153 2.21 17.40 6.15
C GLU A 153 2.61 17.24 4.68
N ARG A 154 1.88 16.42 3.91
CA ARG A 154 2.14 16.13 2.50
C ARG A 154 1.04 16.75 1.65
N SER A 155 1.43 17.27 0.49
CA SER A 155 0.53 17.94 -0.44
C SER A 155 0.86 17.54 -1.87
N LEU A 156 -0.09 17.74 -2.78
CA LEU A 156 0.00 17.29 -4.17
C LEU A 156 0.01 18.47 -5.13
N VAL A 157 0.94 18.42 -6.08
CA VAL A 157 1.02 19.32 -7.24
C VAL A 157 0.75 18.52 -8.51
N ARG A 158 -0.19 18.95 -9.33
CA ARG A 158 -0.48 18.34 -10.62
C ARG A 158 0.36 19.00 -11.71
N VAL A 159 0.99 18.17 -12.54
CA VAL A 159 1.66 18.56 -13.78
C VAL A 159 1.00 17.79 -14.93
N ALA A 160 0.32 18.50 -15.82
CA ALA A 160 -0.48 17.90 -16.89
C ALA A 160 -0.24 18.58 -18.25
N GLY A 161 -0.25 17.81 -19.33
CA GLY A 161 -0.01 18.31 -20.68
C GLY A 161 0.80 17.35 -21.55
N SER A 162 0.93 17.67 -22.83
CA SER A 162 1.64 16.79 -23.79
C SER A 162 3.12 16.62 -23.46
N ASP A 163 3.73 17.64 -22.84
CA ASP A 163 5.17 17.68 -22.59
C ASP A 163 5.53 17.25 -21.15
N THR A 164 4.57 16.74 -20.36
CA THR A 164 4.77 16.42 -18.92
C THR A 164 5.96 15.50 -18.68
N ILE A 165 6.03 14.37 -19.40
CA ILE A 165 7.11 13.39 -19.24
C ILE A 165 8.48 13.99 -19.61
N PRO A 166 8.72 14.52 -20.84
CA PRO A 166 10.02 15.08 -21.18
C PRO A 166 10.39 16.32 -20.34
N PHE A 167 9.40 17.08 -19.85
CA PHE A 167 9.63 18.21 -18.94
C PHE A 167 10.16 17.73 -17.59
N LEU A 168 9.49 16.79 -16.94
CA LEU A 168 9.91 16.27 -15.63
C LEU A 168 11.19 15.43 -15.74
N GLN A 169 11.38 14.71 -16.84
CA GLN A 169 12.57 13.88 -17.07
C GLN A 169 13.87 14.69 -16.93
N GLY A 170 13.89 15.96 -17.34
CA GLY A 170 15.07 16.83 -17.21
C GLY A 170 15.24 17.51 -15.85
N LEU A 171 14.28 17.37 -14.93
CA LEU A 171 14.28 18.09 -13.65
C LEU A 171 14.45 17.18 -12.43
N VAL A 172 14.21 15.89 -12.59
CA VAL A 172 14.18 14.94 -11.47
C VAL A 172 15.24 13.85 -11.61
N THR A 173 15.69 13.31 -10.48
CA THR A 173 16.78 12.32 -10.43
C THR A 173 16.41 10.94 -10.99
N ASN A 174 15.13 10.58 -11.03
CA ASN A 174 14.67 9.26 -11.46
C ASN A 174 14.02 9.24 -12.85
N ASP A 175 13.87 8.05 -13.44
CA ASP A 175 13.29 7.89 -14.77
C ASP A 175 11.75 7.91 -14.74
N VAL A 176 11.18 9.03 -15.17
CA VAL A 176 9.73 9.30 -15.21
C VAL A 176 9.05 8.43 -16.27
N THR A 177 9.78 7.90 -17.26
CA THR A 177 9.18 7.06 -18.31
C THR A 177 8.65 5.73 -17.78
N SER A 178 9.19 5.26 -16.66
CA SER A 178 8.76 4.04 -15.96
C SER A 178 7.34 4.13 -15.37
N LEU A 179 6.79 5.34 -15.19
CA LEU A 179 5.49 5.60 -14.54
C LEU A 179 4.24 5.21 -15.37
N ASN A 180 4.42 4.54 -16.50
CA ASN A 180 3.32 4.07 -17.36
C ASN A 180 3.46 2.59 -17.75
N THR A 181 4.67 2.05 -17.71
CA THR A 181 5.00 0.71 -18.22
C THR A 181 5.04 -0.33 -17.11
N GLU A 182 5.64 0.02 -15.98
CA GLU A 182 5.96 -0.93 -14.90
C GLU A 182 5.40 -0.47 -13.56
N ASN A 183 5.42 0.84 -13.29
CA ASN A 183 5.12 1.40 -11.98
C ASN A 183 4.00 2.44 -12.04
N ARG A 184 3.17 2.47 -11.00
CA ARG A 184 2.15 3.53 -10.80
C ARG A 184 2.62 4.64 -9.87
N ALA A 185 3.76 4.42 -9.20
CA ALA A 185 4.42 5.39 -8.33
C ALA A 185 5.93 5.35 -8.48
N LEU A 186 6.60 6.48 -8.23
CA LEU A 186 8.05 6.63 -8.38
C LEU A 186 8.59 7.58 -7.31
N TYR A 187 9.66 7.20 -6.62
CA TYR A 187 10.39 8.13 -5.76
C TYR A 187 11.43 8.89 -6.56
N THR A 188 11.62 10.17 -6.27
CA THR A 188 12.65 10.99 -6.90
C THR A 188 12.98 12.21 -6.04
N MET A 189 14.09 12.87 -6.34
CA MET A 189 14.39 14.20 -5.80
C MET A 189 14.50 15.22 -6.93
N ILE A 190 14.28 16.49 -6.57
CA ILE A 190 14.62 17.65 -7.40
C ILE A 190 15.85 18.30 -6.79
N LEU A 191 16.88 18.52 -7.59
CA LEU A 191 18.15 19.08 -7.14
C LEU A 191 18.33 20.52 -7.62
N ASN A 192 19.23 21.25 -6.96
CA ASN A 192 19.79 22.47 -7.52
C ASN A 192 20.94 22.16 -8.49
N VAL A 193 21.44 23.20 -9.15
CA VAL A 193 22.57 23.07 -10.11
C VAL A 193 23.86 22.60 -9.45
N GLN A 194 24.01 22.74 -8.12
CA GLN A 194 25.14 22.23 -7.35
C GLN A 194 24.96 20.75 -6.92
N GLY A 195 23.88 20.08 -7.32
CA GLY A 195 23.60 18.69 -6.94
C GLY A 195 23.19 18.51 -5.48
N ARG A 196 22.58 19.54 -4.87
CA ARG A 196 21.98 19.47 -3.52
C ARG A 196 20.48 19.27 -3.62
N VAL A 197 19.92 18.52 -2.69
CA VAL A 197 18.49 18.20 -2.63
C VAL A 197 17.71 19.47 -2.34
N LEU A 198 16.76 19.82 -3.20
CA LEU A 198 15.75 20.84 -2.93
C LEU A 198 14.51 20.19 -2.33
N TYR A 199 13.96 19.18 -3.01
CA TYR A 199 12.69 18.55 -2.64
C TYR A 199 12.74 17.04 -2.86
N ASP A 200 12.24 16.27 -1.91
CA ASP A 200 11.84 14.88 -2.08
C ASP A 200 10.43 14.82 -2.66
N VAL A 201 10.22 13.97 -3.67
CA VAL A 201 8.96 13.87 -4.39
C VAL A 201 8.58 12.41 -4.61
N LEU A 202 7.34 12.07 -4.29
CA LEU A 202 6.69 10.86 -4.79
C LEU A 202 5.81 11.24 -5.97
N MET A 203 6.00 10.58 -7.11
CA MET A 203 5.19 10.82 -8.30
C MET A 203 4.17 9.72 -8.48
N TYR A 204 2.96 10.08 -8.85
CA TYR A 204 1.85 9.16 -9.09
C TYR A 204 1.26 9.35 -10.47
N ASN A 205 0.94 8.23 -11.11
CA ASN A 205 0.15 8.21 -12.32
C ASN A 205 -1.27 7.72 -12.01
N LEU A 206 -2.23 8.64 -12.00
CA LEU A 206 -3.65 8.33 -11.77
C LEU A 206 -4.40 7.95 -13.05
N GLN A 207 -3.78 8.03 -14.24
CA GLN A 207 -4.52 7.86 -15.48
C GLN A 207 -4.99 6.42 -15.70
N SER A 208 -6.25 6.30 -16.14
CA SER A 208 -6.88 5.04 -16.57
C SER A 208 -7.23 5.04 -18.06
N SER A 209 -7.01 6.15 -18.79
CA SER A 209 -7.32 6.25 -20.23
C SER A 209 -6.08 6.61 -21.07
N PRO A 210 -5.75 5.83 -22.11
CA PRO A 210 -4.60 6.08 -23.00
C PRO A 210 -4.79 7.28 -23.95
N THR A 211 -5.98 7.87 -24.00
CA THR A 211 -6.33 8.95 -24.95
C THR A 211 -6.12 10.37 -24.39
N SER A 212 -5.99 10.53 -23.07
CA SER A 212 -5.76 11.83 -22.44
C SER A 212 -4.27 12.19 -22.42
N PRO A 213 -3.90 13.49 -22.49
CA PRO A 213 -2.52 13.91 -22.34
C PRO A 213 -1.98 13.52 -20.95
N PRO A 214 -0.68 13.20 -20.81
CA PRO A 214 -0.11 12.76 -19.53
C PRO A 214 -0.35 13.76 -18.39
N SER A 215 -0.81 13.24 -17.25
CA SER A 215 -1.07 14.00 -16.02
C SER A 215 -0.51 13.25 -14.82
N LEU A 216 0.53 13.81 -14.21
CA LEU A 216 1.19 13.24 -13.04
C LEU A 216 0.90 14.10 -11.80
N LEU A 217 0.78 13.43 -10.66
CA LEU A 217 0.73 14.09 -9.35
C LEU A 217 2.09 13.96 -8.67
N LEU A 218 2.58 15.07 -8.13
CA LEU A 218 3.82 15.17 -7.38
C LEU A 218 3.47 15.43 -5.91
N GLU A 219 3.70 14.46 -5.05
CA GLU A 219 3.60 14.61 -3.60
C GLU A 219 4.90 15.19 -3.06
N CYS A 220 4.79 16.28 -2.31
CA CYS A 220 5.89 16.93 -1.62
C CYS A 220 5.44 17.41 -0.24
N ASP A 221 6.39 17.96 0.54
CA ASP A 221 6.10 18.64 1.78
C ASP A 221 5.18 19.85 1.54
N HIS A 222 4.10 19.98 2.31
CA HIS A 222 3.11 21.04 2.15
C HIS A 222 3.73 22.45 2.25
N THR A 223 4.78 22.62 3.05
CA THR A 223 5.45 23.91 3.25
C THR A 223 6.19 24.40 2.00
N VAL A 224 6.59 23.49 1.10
CA VAL A 224 7.39 23.84 -0.09
C VAL A 224 6.58 23.98 -1.36
N VAL A 225 5.28 23.68 -1.35
CA VAL A 225 4.41 23.73 -2.54
C VAL A 225 4.55 25.04 -3.34
N PRO A 226 4.51 26.24 -2.72
CA PRO A 226 4.65 27.49 -3.49
C PRO A 226 6.01 27.61 -4.18
N SER A 227 7.07 27.21 -3.49
CA SER A 227 8.45 27.24 -3.99
C SER A 227 8.68 26.22 -5.11
N LEU A 228 8.12 25.01 -4.97
CA LEU A 228 8.14 23.98 -5.99
C LEU A 228 7.41 24.44 -7.27
N ILE A 229 6.20 25.00 -7.15
CA ILE A 229 5.45 25.52 -8.30
C ILE A 229 6.23 26.64 -8.99
N LYS A 230 6.84 27.56 -8.21
CA LYS A 230 7.68 28.63 -8.75
C LYS A 230 8.87 28.07 -9.54
N LEU A 231 9.56 27.07 -8.99
CA LEU A 231 10.68 26.39 -9.65
C LEU A 231 10.23 25.74 -10.96
N LEU A 232 9.16 24.93 -10.94
CA LEU A 232 8.64 24.27 -12.13
C LEU A 232 8.21 25.29 -13.21
N LYS A 233 7.58 26.40 -12.81
CA LYS A 233 7.20 27.48 -13.75
C LYS A 233 8.41 28.17 -14.39
N MET A 234 9.53 28.29 -13.66
CA MET A 234 10.78 28.83 -14.22
C MET A 234 11.31 27.96 -15.37
N TYR A 235 11.23 26.63 -15.23
CA TYR A 235 11.68 25.68 -16.25
C TYR A 235 10.63 25.38 -17.34
N LYS A 236 9.37 25.82 -17.19
CA LYS A 236 8.26 25.57 -18.14
C LYS A 236 8.44 26.24 -19.51
N ILE A 237 9.41 27.14 -19.71
CA ILE A 237 9.53 27.98 -20.93
C ILE A 237 9.35 27.14 -22.22
N ARG A 238 8.33 27.49 -23.02
CA ARG A 238 7.92 26.82 -24.28
C ARG A 238 7.47 25.35 -24.15
N LYS A 239 7.22 24.85 -22.95
CA LYS A 239 6.63 23.52 -22.69
C LYS A 239 5.12 23.61 -22.51
N LYS A 240 4.39 22.72 -23.17
CA LYS A 240 2.93 22.56 -23.06
C LYS A 240 2.58 21.74 -21.82
N VAL A 241 2.82 22.33 -20.65
CA VAL A 241 2.50 21.73 -19.33
C VAL A 241 1.80 22.75 -18.45
N ASP A 242 0.76 22.34 -17.75
CA ASP A 242 0.09 23.12 -16.72
C ASP A 242 0.42 22.58 -15.35
N ILE A 243 0.70 23.51 -14.43
CA ILE A 243 1.24 23.23 -13.10
C ILE A 243 0.34 23.93 -12.08
N CYS A 244 -0.31 23.16 -11.20
CA CYS A 244 -1.21 23.68 -10.19
C CYS A 244 -1.16 22.85 -8.89
N SER A 245 -1.42 23.49 -7.76
CA SER A 245 -1.68 22.76 -6.51
C SER A 245 -3.03 22.08 -6.60
N VAL A 246 -3.13 20.86 -6.07
CA VAL A 246 -4.38 20.08 -5.99
C VAL A 246 -4.64 19.57 -4.57
N ALA A 247 -4.12 20.30 -3.58
CA ALA A 247 -4.25 19.97 -2.16
C ALA A 247 -5.71 19.81 -1.70
N ASP A 248 -6.63 20.59 -2.26
CA ASP A 248 -8.06 20.51 -1.92
C ASP A 248 -8.78 19.40 -2.70
N GLU A 249 -8.23 18.95 -3.83
CA GLU A 249 -8.83 17.91 -4.68
C GLU A 249 -8.47 16.50 -4.21
N TYR A 250 -7.32 16.32 -3.56
CA TYR A 250 -6.81 15.02 -3.17
C TYR A 250 -6.27 14.99 -1.74
N THR A 251 -6.41 13.84 -1.09
CA THR A 251 -5.81 13.53 0.21
C THR A 251 -4.80 12.41 0.09
N VAL A 252 -3.72 12.49 0.87
CA VAL A 252 -2.64 11.50 0.91
C VAL A 252 -2.69 10.74 2.22
N TRP A 253 -2.55 9.43 2.14
CA TRP A 253 -2.58 8.52 3.29
C TRP A 253 -1.43 7.52 3.20
N ALA A 254 -0.96 7.07 4.36
CA ALA A 254 -0.08 5.93 4.52
C ALA A 254 -0.83 4.80 5.24
N LEU A 255 -0.80 3.62 4.64
CA LEU A 255 -1.21 2.38 5.30
C LEU A 255 0.05 1.69 5.82
N LEU A 256 0.28 1.78 7.12
CA LEU A 256 1.38 1.12 7.81
C LEU A 256 1.10 -0.39 7.91
N PRO A 257 2.11 -1.24 7.67
CA PRO A 257 1.92 -2.68 7.63
C PRO A 257 1.51 -3.25 9.00
N GLY A 258 0.70 -4.30 8.97
CA GLY A 258 0.29 -5.07 10.15
C GLY A 258 0.79 -6.51 10.10
N THR A 259 0.36 -7.33 11.05
CA THR A 259 0.54 -8.80 11.02
C THR A 259 -0.23 -9.45 9.88
N SER A 260 -1.35 -8.86 9.48
CA SER A 260 -2.06 -9.16 8.24
C SER A 260 -2.45 -7.86 7.56
N ASP A 261 -1.98 -7.65 6.32
CA ASP A 261 -2.32 -6.45 5.57
C ASP A 261 -3.74 -6.54 5.01
N PRO A 262 -4.60 -5.53 5.27
CA PRO A 262 -5.95 -5.54 4.74
C PRO A 262 -5.93 -5.36 3.22
N PRO A 263 -6.87 -5.99 2.49
CA PRO A 263 -7.05 -5.70 1.07
C PRO A 263 -7.41 -4.22 0.91
N VAL A 264 -6.61 -3.50 0.14
CA VAL A 264 -6.87 -2.09 -0.14
C VAL A 264 -7.85 -1.96 -1.30
N PHE A 265 -9.07 -1.55 -1.01
CA PHE A 265 -10.07 -1.22 -2.02
C PHE A 265 -10.04 0.28 -2.29
N VAL A 266 -9.60 0.67 -3.48
CA VAL A 266 -9.69 2.05 -3.93
C VAL A 266 -10.71 2.12 -5.06
N SER A 267 -11.61 3.10 -4.98
CA SER A 267 -12.48 3.47 -6.10
C SER A 267 -11.68 3.79 -7.35
N ASP A 268 -12.31 3.75 -8.53
CA ASP A 268 -11.68 4.11 -9.82
C ASP A 268 -11.03 5.51 -9.85
N THR A 269 -11.35 6.38 -8.88
CA THR A 269 -10.85 7.76 -8.74
C THR A 269 -9.65 7.92 -7.80
N GLY A 270 -9.12 6.84 -7.24
CA GLY A 270 -7.95 6.89 -6.36
C GLY A 270 -6.89 5.87 -6.75
N LEU A 271 -5.77 5.89 -6.02
CA LEU A 271 -4.65 5.00 -6.22
C LEU A 271 -4.19 4.45 -4.86
N SER A 272 -3.94 3.14 -4.80
CA SER A 272 -3.14 2.54 -3.73
C SER A 272 -2.00 1.76 -4.35
N VAL A 273 -0.81 2.01 -3.85
CA VAL A 273 0.46 1.46 -4.34
C VAL A 273 1.36 1.20 -3.17
N THR A 274 2.18 0.16 -3.25
CA THR A 274 3.30 -0.01 -2.32
C THR A 274 4.23 1.19 -2.41
N ASP A 275 4.73 1.67 -1.27
CA ASP A 275 5.63 2.81 -1.24
C ASP A 275 6.87 2.51 -2.09
N PRO A 276 7.16 3.31 -3.13
CA PRO A 276 8.23 3.00 -4.09
C PRO A 276 9.63 3.07 -3.48
N ARG A 277 9.77 3.66 -2.29
CA ARG A 277 11.05 3.76 -1.59
C ARG A 277 11.43 2.45 -0.91
N LEU A 278 10.48 1.85 -0.21
CA LEU A 278 10.69 0.66 0.60
C LEU A 278 9.35 0.00 0.91
N PRO A 279 9.15 -1.30 0.58
CA PRO A 279 7.91 -2.01 0.88
C PRO A 279 7.52 -2.02 2.36
N ASP A 280 8.50 -2.02 3.28
CA ASP A 280 8.28 -1.99 4.73
C ASP A 280 7.63 -0.67 5.22
N LEU A 281 7.61 0.40 4.40
CA LEU A 281 6.82 1.60 4.70
C LEU A 281 5.31 1.39 4.51
N GLY A 282 4.92 0.27 3.90
CA GLY A 282 3.55 -0.08 3.58
C GLY A 282 3.08 0.54 2.28
N ASN A 283 1.81 0.90 2.22
CA ASN A 283 1.18 1.42 1.01
C ASN A 283 0.93 2.93 1.10
N ARG A 284 1.17 3.62 -0.01
CA ARG A 284 0.70 4.97 -0.28
C ARG A 284 -0.67 4.95 -0.90
N VAL A 285 -1.56 5.80 -0.40
CA VAL A 285 -2.92 5.93 -0.92
C VAL A 285 -3.23 7.39 -1.23
N VAL A 286 -3.64 7.65 -2.47
CA VAL A 286 -4.06 8.97 -2.95
C VAL A 286 -5.52 8.89 -3.35
N LEU A 287 -6.34 9.76 -2.77
CA LEU A 287 -7.79 9.72 -2.94
C LEU A 287 -8.32 11.09 -3.27
N LYS A 288 -9.37 11.13 -4.09
CA LYS A 288 -10.12 12.36 -4.28
C LYS A 288 -10.79 12.77 -2.96
N SER A 289 -10.69 14.04 -2.61
CA SER A 289 -11.33 14.62 -1.42
C SER A 289 -12.83 14.31 -1.38
N GLY A 290 -13.34 13.98 -0.19
CA GLY A 290 -14.73 13.57 0.03
C GLY A 290 -15.02 12.09 -0.24
N THR A 291 -14.03 11.31 -0.69
CA THR A 291 -14.16 9.85 -0.77
C THR A 291 -13.99 9.23 0.61
N ASN A 292 -14.97 8.45 1.07
CA ASN A 292 -14.86 7.72 2.33
C ASN A 292 -13.89 6.55 2.18
N LEU A 293 -12.96 6.47 3.12
CA LEU A 293 -12.02 5.36 3.23
C LEU A 293 -12.70 4.15 3.86
N VAL A 294 -12.66 3.02 3.16
CA VAL A 294 -13.08 1.72 3.70
C VAL A 294 -11.83 0.86 3.78
N PHE A 295 -11.09 1.01 4.86
CA PHE A 295 -9.98 0.12 5.19
C PHE A 295 -10.38 -0.74 6.40
N ASP A 296 -10.02 -2.02 6.38
CA ASP A 296 -10.04 -2.87 7.58
C ASP A 296 -8.76 -2.63 8.40
N CYS A 297 -8.56 -1.38 8.83
CA CYS A 297 -7.38 -0.93 9.58
C CYS A 297 -7.80 -0.05 10.77
N VAL A 298 -6.87 0.18 11.70
CA VAL A 298 -7.05 1.14 12.79
C VAL A 298 -6.62 2.53 12.32
N GLU A 299 -7.34 3.57 12.69
CA GLU A 299 -6.89 4.94 12.44
C GLU A 299 -5.62 5.24 13.25
N GLY A 300 -4.57 5.69 12.58
CA GLY A 300 -3.29 6.06 13.20
C GLY A 300 -3.04 7.56 13.16
N THR A 301 -2.05 8.00 13.92
CA THR A 301 -1.66 9.40 14.06
C THR A 301 -0.42 9.73 13.22
N SER A 302 -0.15 11.02 12.96
CA SER A 302 1.10 11.44 12.31
C SER A 302 2.32 10.91 13.06
N THR A 303 2.28 10.92 14.40
CA THR A 303 3.33 10.36 15.26
C THR A 303 3.63 8.89 14.97
N ASP A 304 2.60 8.05 14.77
CA ASP A 304 2.80 6.64 14.40
C ASP A 304 3.60 6.50 13.10
N TYR A 305 3.25 7.32 12.11
CA TYR A 305 3.92 7.35 10.81
C TYR A 305 5.36 7.84 10.89
N HIS A 306 5.62 8.95 11.60
CA HIS A 306 6.98 9.45 11.83
C HIS A 306 7.85 8.43 12.57
N THR A 307 7.35 7.83 13.65
CA THR A 307 8.07 6.82 14.41
C THR A 307 8.43 5.62 13.53
N HIS A 308 7.48 5.12 12.73
CA HIS A 308 7.74 3.99 11.80
C HIS A 308 8.83 4.33 10.77
N ARG A 309 8.77 5.52 10.16
CA ARG A 309 9.81 5.98 9.23
C ARG A 309 11.18 6.09 9.88
N TYR A 310 11.24 6.64 11.10
CA TYR A 310 12.50 6.80 11.83
C TYR A 310 13.10 5.46 12.26
N GLN A 311 12.28 4.47 12.61
CA GLN A 311 12.75 3.10 12.84
C GLN A 311 13.37 2.48 11.59
N LEU A 312 12.82 2.78 10.41
CA LEU A 312 13.35 2.32 9.13
C LEU A 312 14.51 3.18 8.61
N GLY A 313 14.77 4.36 9.20
CA GLY A 313 15.82 5.26 8.74
C GLY A 313 15.50 6.00 7.44
N VAL A 314 14.21 6.21 7.15
CA VAL A 314 13.74 6.87 5.91
C VAL A 314 13.44 8.33 6.19
N GLY A 315 14.21 9.23 5.58
CA GLY A 315 13.97 10.68 5.63
C GLY A 315 12.89 11.13 4.65
N GLU A 316 12.03 12.05 5.09
CA GLU A 316 10.96 12.63 4.28
C GLU A 316 10.68 14.08 4.71
N GLY A 317 10.48 14.97 3.74
CA GLY A 317 10.16 16.37 4.00
C GLY A 317 11.34 17.22 4.47
N VAL A 318 11.07 18.51 4.71
CA VAL A 318 12.11 19.53 4.90
C VAL A 318 12.88 19.41 6.21
N ASN A 319 12.26 18.83 7.24
CA ASN A 319 12.88 18.64 8.55
C ASN A 319 13.97 17.57 8.49
N ASP A 320 13.69 16.47 7.79
CA ASP A 320 14.61 15.36 7.60
C ASP A 320 15.67 15.68 6.53
N LEU A 321 15.23 16.37 5.46
CA LEU A 321 16.02 16.72 4.27
C LEU A 321 16.05 18.24 4.03
N PRO A 322 16.82 19.02 4.84
CA PRO A 322 16.91 20.47 4.66
C PRO A 322 17.31 20.90 3.24
N THR A 323 16.45 21.73 2.64
CA THR A 323 16.57 22.28 1.29
C THR A 323 17.95 22.90 1.04
N GLY A 324 18.62 22.46 -0.02
CA GLY A 324 19.93 22.97 -0.46
C GLY A 324 21.13 22.50 0.35
N ASN A 325 20.91 21.83 1.48
CA ASN A 325 21.98 21.43 2.41
C ASN A 325 22.26 19.92 2.41
N CYS A 326 21.37 19.12 1.82
CA CYS A 326 21.50 17.67 1.74
C CYS A 326 22.10 17.23 0.41
N THR A 327 22.82 16.12 0.44
CA THR A 327 23.29 15.46 -0.78
C THR A 327 22.42 14.21 -1.03
N PRO A 328 22.06 13.92 -2.28
CA PRO A 328 21.11 12.85 -2.59
C PRO A 328 21.61 11.48 -2.11
N LEU A 329 22.88 11.16 -2.37
CA LEU A 329 23.44 9.85 -2.03
C LEU A 329 23.68 9.66 -0.52
N GLU A 330 24.04 10.72 0.22
CA GLU A 330 24.08 10.65 1.70
C GLU A 330 22.67 10.53 2.30
N SER A 331 21.62 10.93 1.56
CA SER A 331 20.21 10.77 1.95
C SER A 331 19.64 9.42 1.51
N ASN A 332 20.50 8.47 1.12
CA ASN A 332 20.14 7.12 0.67
C ASN A 332 19.28 7.06 -0.60
N LEU A 333 19.33 8.09 -1.45
CA LEU A 333 18.48 8.18 -2.64
C LEU A 333 18.58 6.96 -3.57
N ALA A 334 19.80 6.45 -3.79
CA ALA A 334 20.03 5.28 -4.65
C ALA A 334 19.43 4.00 -4.05
N ILE A 335 19.64 3.78 -2.74
CA ILE A 335 19.10 2.63 -2.01
C ILE A 335 17.56 2.66 -1.92
N LEU A 336 16.96 3.86 -1.94
CA LEU A 336 15.52 4.06 -1.90
C LEU A 336 14.88 4.16 -3.29
N ASN A 337 15.52 3.60 -4.32
CA ASN A 337 15.02 3.58 -5.70
C ASN A 337 14.68 4.96 -6.27
N GLY A 338 15.40 6.02 -5.86
CA GLY A 338 15.06 7.40 -6.17
C GLY A 338 15.91 8.08 -7.24
N VAL A 339 16.84 7.35 -7.87
CA VAL A 339 17.70 7.85 -8.94
C VAL A 339 17.89 6.76 -9.98
N SER A 340 17.89 7.16 -11.25
CA SER A 340 18.31 6.30 -12.35
C SER A 340 19.65 6.81 -12.88
N PHE A 341 20.62 5.92 -13.03
CA PHE A 341 21.92 6.25 -13.61
C PHE A 341 21.96 6.05 -15.14
N ASP A 342 20.98 5.34 -15.69
CA ASP A 342 20.87 5.02 -17.12
C ASP A 342 19.96 6.00 -17.89
N LYS A 343 19.37 6.99 -17.21
CA LYS A 343 18.53 8.01 -17.84
C LYS A 343 19.34 9.17 -18.44
N GLY A 344 18.67 9.95 -19.29
CA GLY A 344 19.20 11.20 -19.84
C GLY A 344 19.46 12.30 -18.80
N CYS A 345 20.03 13.42 -19.26
CA CYS A 345 20.49 14.49 -18.40
C CYS A 345 19.38 15.13 -17.55
N TYR A 346 19.72 15.47 -16.30
CA TYR A 346 18.87 16.24 -15.40
C TYR A 346 19.67 17.26 -14.58
N VAL A 347 18.99 18.26 -14.02
CA VAL A 347 19.63 19.33 -13.23
C VAL A 347 20.37 18.76 -12.01
N GLY A 348 21.67 19.05 -11.91
CA GLY A 348 22.50 18.63 -10.76
C GLY A 348 23.02 17.19 -10.84
N GLN A 349 22.95 16.56 -12.02
CA GLN A 349 23.40 15.18 -12.23
C GLN A 349 24.91 15.01 -12.02
N GLU A 350 25.74 15.98 -12.40
CA GLU A 350 27.19 15.83 -12.49
C GLU A 350 27.84 15.45 -11.15
N LEU A 351 27.39 16.05 -10.06
CA LEU A 351 27.90 15.73 -8.72
C LEU A 351 27.43 14.35 -8.27
N THR A 352 26.16 14.03 -8.52
CA THR A 352 25.53 12.76 -8.13
C THR A 352 26.20 11.59 -8.87
N ALA A 353 26.31 11.67 -10.19
CA ALA A 353 26.95 10.64 -11.02
C ALA A 353 28.43 10.45 -10.67
N ARG A 354 29.18 11.55 -10.48
CA ARG A 354 30.59 11.47 -10.06
C ARG A 354 30.75 10.76 -8.72
N THR A 355 29.90 11.11 -7.75
CA THR A 355 29.95 10.52 -6.41
C THR A 355 29.58 9.04 -6.45
N HIS A 356 28.64 8.63 -7.30
CA HIS A 356 28.30 7.22 -7.49
C HIS A 356 29.44 6.41 -8.13
N HIS A 357 30.05 6.89 -9.21
CA HIS A 357 31.05 6.11 -9.95
C HIS A 357 32.45 6.12 -9.35
N THR A 358 32.84 7.21 -8.68
CA THR A 358 34.23 7.39 -8.20
C THR A 358 34.32 7.80 -6.74
N GLY A 359 33.19 8.11 -6.10
CA GLY A 359 33.13 8.61 -4.74
C GLY A 359 32.88 7.51 -3.71
N VAL A 360 33.46 7.69 -2.52
CA VAL A 360 33.09 6.91 -1.33
C VAL A 360 32.10 7.71 -0.51
N ILE A 361 30.90 7.17 -0.31
CA ILE A 361 29.88 7.78 0.55
C ILE A 361 30.28 7.55 2.01
N ARG A 362 30.78 8.59 2.68
CA ARG A 362 31.32 8.51 4.05
C ARG A 362 30.28 8.81 5.14
N LYS A 363 29.18 9.47 4.79
CA LYS A 363 28.09 9.83 5.68
C LYS A 363 26.78 9.33 5.10
N ARG A 364 25.89 8.85 5.94
CA ARG A 364 24.52 8.50 5.53
C ARG A 364 23.52 8.98 6.56
N LEU A 365 22.31 9.24 6.11
CA LEU A 365 21.15 9.39 6.98
C LEU A 365 20.87 8.01 7.59
N MET A 366 20.92 7.91 8.91
CA MET A 366 20.78 6.66 9.65
C MET A 366 19.69 6.80 10.70
N PRO A 367 18.94 5.72 10.98
CA PRO A 367 18.06 5.68 12.14
C PRO A 367 18.90 5.79 13.41
N ILE A 368 18.38 6.52 14.39
CA ILE A 368 18.97 6.64 15.71
C ILE A 368 17.94 6.33 16.79
N ILE A 369 18.43 5.82 17.91
CA ILE A 369 17.65 5.60 19.13
C ILE A 369 18.30 6.43 20.23
N LEU A 370 17.53 7.38 20.77
CA LEU A 370 17.90 8.17 21.95
C LEU A 370 17.73 7.32 23.22
N ASP A 371 18.61 7.50 24.20
CA ASP A 371 18.50 6.80 25.50
C ASP A 371 17.24 7.18 26.27
N ARG A 372 16.70 8.36 25.99
CA ARG A 372 15.46 8.88 26.55
C ARG A 372 14.85 9.89 25.58
N PRO A 373 13.53 10.14 25.66
CA PRO A 373 12.91 11.24 24.94
C PRO A 373 13.58 12.56 25.30
N ALA A 374 14.01 13.31 24.29
CA ALA A 374 14.66 14.60 24.46
C ALA A 374 14.36 15.52 23.27
N SER A 375 14.26 16.83 23.55
CA SER A 375 14.12 17.84 22.51
C SER A 375 15.51 18.30 22.08
N LEU A 376 15.90 17.94 20.86
CA LEU A 376 17.19 18.28 20.28
C LEU A 376 16.99 19.20 19.07
N GLU A 377 17.79 20.25 18.95
CA GLU A 377 17.74 21.14 17.79
C GLU A 377 18.23 20.42 16.52
N ALA A 378 17.45 20.56 15.45
CA ALA A 378 17.83 20.07 14.13
C ALA A 378 19.17 20.69 13.68
N GLY A 379 20.12 19.85 13.27
CA GLY A 379 21.46 20.29 12.86
C GLY A 379 22.50 20.30 13.98
N SER A 380 22.12 20.03 15.23
CA SER A 380 23.03 19.84 16.35
C SER A 380 24.11 18.81 16.06
N THR A 381 25.33 19.09 16.55
CA THR A 381 26.49 18.24 16.29
C THR A 381 26.41 16.96 17.10
N LEU A 382 26.61 15.83 16.43
CA LEU A 382 26.82 14.55 17.10
C LEU A 382 28.29 14.36 17.43
N THR A 383 28.57 13.98 18.66
CA THR A 383 29.91 13.64 19.14
C THR A 383 30.00 12.18 19.57
N ASN A 384 31.19 11.59 19.48
CA ASN A 384 31.47 10.30 20.14
C ASN A 384 32.03 10.51 21.55
N GLU A 385 32.32 9.44 22.28
CA GLU A 385 32.92 9.46 23.63
C GLU A 385 34.23 10.27 23.70
N LYS A 386 34.96 10.37 22.59
CA LYS A 386 36.21 11.15 22.48
C LYS A 386 35.97 12.63 22.15
N GLY A 387 34.71 13.09 22.12
CA GLY A 387 34.32 14.45 21.76
C GLY A 387 34.50 14.81 20.27
N LYS A 388 34.78 13.82 19.41
CA LYS A 388 34.95 14.06 17.97
C LYS A 388 33.59 14.26 17.31
N ASN A 389 33.45 15.28 16.45
CA ASN A 389 32.28 15.43 15.60
C ASN A 389 32.16 14.21 14.66
N VAL A 390 31.03 13.53 14.68
CA VAL A 390 30.73 12.36 13.85
C VAL A 390 29.51 12.54 12.96
N GLY A 391 28.77 13.64 13.08
CA GLY A 391 27.54 13.80 12.35
C GLY A 391 26.71 15.01 12.77
N LYS A 392 25.48 15.05 12.27
CA LYS A 392 24.46 16.04 12.65
C LYS A 392 23.14 15.36 12.93
N PHE A 393 22.52 15.72 14.05
CA PHE A 393 21.13 15.37 14.34
C PHE A 393 20.19 16.00 13.29
N ARG A 394 19.09 15.31 12.98
CA ARG A 394 18.04 15.83 12.09
C ARG A 394 16.75 16.03 12.85
N HIS A 395 16.10 14.93 13.22
CA HIS A 395 14.82 14.96 13.90
C HIS A 395 14.56 13.65 14.64
N ALA A 396 13.70 13.68 15.65
CA ALA A 396 13.27 12.51 16.39
C ALA A 396 11.83 12.65 16.88
N GLN A 397 11.14 11.53 16.95
CA GLN A 397 9.82 11.37 17.55
C GLN A 397 9.92 10.37 18.71
N GLY A 398 9.74 10.86 19.94
CA GLY A 398 10.00 10.07 21.14
C GLY A 398 11.48 9.72 21.25
N VAL A 399 11.81 8.43 21.21
CA VAL A 399 13.22 7.95 21.22
C VAL A 399 13.76 7.64 19.82
N HIS A 400 12.89 7.51 18.81
CA HIS A 400 13.31 7.14 17.46
C HIS A 400 13.51 8.39 16.63
N GLY A 401 14.63 8.47 15.92
CA GLY A 401 14.89 9.59 15.03
C GLY A 401 15.82 9.20 13.89
N ILE A 402 16.30 10.22 13.20
CA ILE A 402 17.31 10.08 12.17
C ILE A 402 18.42 11.12 12.34
N ALA A 403 19.61 10.76 11.91
CA ALA A 403 20.76 11.65 11.90
C ALA A 403 21.68 11.37 10.71
N LEU A 404 22.40 12.41 10.27
CA LEU A 404 23.47 12.25 9.31
C LEU A 404 24.74 11.81 10.05
N VAL A 405 25.12 10.55 9.93
CA VAL A 405 26.24 9.95 10.69
C VAL A 405 27.36 9.54 9.75
N ARG A 406 28.62 9.76 10.16
CA ARG A 406 29.80 9.20 9.49
C ARG A 406 29.83 7.68 9.69
N LEU A 407 29.84 6.91 8.60
CA LEU A 407 29.76 5.45 8.64
C LEU A 407 30.85 4.79 9.49
N ALA A 408 32.06 5.36 9.48
CA ALA A 408 33.19 4.90 10.28
C ALA A 408 32.94 4.94 11.81
N HIS A 409 31.95 5.71 12.27
CA HIS A 409 31.59 5.88 13.67
C HIS A 409 30.15 5.41 13.96
N SER A 410 29.50 4.71 13.02
CA SER A 410 28.10 4.30 13.14
C SER A 410 27.84 3.30 14.27
N GLN A 411 28.84 2.52 14.67
CA GLN A 411 28.73 1.52 15.74
C GLN A 411 29.11 2.07 17.13
N GLU A 412 29.62 3.30 17.19
CA GLU A 412 30.01 3.95 18.45
C GLU A 412 28.78 4.49 19.20
N LYS A 413 28.90 4.63 20.52
CA LYS A 413 27.93 5.42 21.29
C LYS A 413 28.11 6.89 20.95
N LEU A 414 27.00 7.55 20.64
CA LEU A 414 26.98 8.94 20.22
C LEU A 414 26.28 9.81 21.25
N TYR A 415 26.57 11.10 21.22
CA TYR A 415 26.02 12.09 22.12
C TYR A 415 25.59 13.33 21.34
N CYS A 416 24.53 13.97 21.82
CA CYS A 416 24.05 15.24 21.32
C CYS A 416 23.70 16.13 22.51
N LYS A 417 24.03 17.42 22.44
CA LYS A 417 23.68 18.39 23.47
C LYS A 417 22.29 18.98 23.19
N GLN A 418 21.50 19.12 24.24
CA GLN A 418 20.27 19.92 24.24
C GLN A 418 20.61 21.42 24.37
N GLU A 419 19.63 22.29 24.11
CA GLU A 419 19.73 23.73 24.37
C GLU A 419 20.05 24.04 25.85
N SER A 420 19.55 23.20 26.77
CA SER A 420 19.83 23.29 28.21
C SER A 420 21.29 22.98 28.58
N GLY A 421 22.11 22.52 27.62
CA GLY A 421 23.49 22.07 27.83
C GLY A 421 23.59 20.62 28.32
N GLU A 422 22.47 19.97 28.63
CA GLU A 422 22.44 18.56 29.02
C GLU A 422 22.74 17.65 27.82
N GLU A 423 23.57 16.64 28.04
CA GLU A 423 23.96 15.69 27.01
C GLU A 423 23.02 14.48 26.97
N VAL A 424 22.64 14.06 25.77
CA VAL A 424 21.76 12.92 25.51
C VAL A 424 22.54 11.89 24.71
N GLY A 425 22.66 10.69 25.28
CA GLY A 425 23.23 9.54 24.58
C GLY A 425 22.27 8.98 23.54
N LEU A 426 22.83 8.52 22.43
CA LEU A 426 22.09 7.89 21.33
C LEU A 426 22.94 6.86 20.62
N LYS A 427 22.28 5.97 19.88
CA LYS A 427 22.92 4.94 19.07
C LYS A 427 22.38 5.00 17.65
N ALA A 428 23.26 4.91 16.66
CA ALA A 428 22.85 4.72 15.27
C ALA A 428 22.72 3.24 14.95
N GLU A 429 21.75 2.90 14.10
CA GLU A 429 21.55 1.53 13.65
C GLU A 429 21.68 1.45 12.13
N THR A 430 22.19 0.32 11.63
CA THR A 430 22.20 0.05 10.19
C THR A 430 20.85 -0.57 9.81
N PRO A 431 20.06 0.06 8.92
CA PRO A 431 18.78 -0.51 8.50
C PRO A 431 18.96 -1.87 7.84
N LYS A 432 18.05 -2.81 8.15
CA LYS A 432 18.09 -4.19 7.63
C LYS A 432 17.89 -4.28 6.12
N TRP A 433 17.20 -3.30 5.53
CA TRP A 433 16.91 -3.23 4.10
C TRP A 433 18.07 -2.64 3.29
N TRP A 434 19.15 -2.18 3.93
CA TRP A 434 20.34 -1.78 3.19
C TRP A 434 20.97 -2.99 2.49
N PRO A 435 21.49 -2.83 1.27
CA PRO A 435 22.23 -3.89 0.60
C PRO A 435 23.50 -4.21 1.36
N GLN A 436 24.03 -5.43 1.17
CA GLN A 436 25.23 -5.90 1.87
C GLN A 436 26.44 -4.98 1.64
N ASP A 437 26.53 -4.36 0.46
CA ASP A 437 27.45 -3.26 0.19
C ASP A 437 26.67 -1.99 -0.20
N PRO A 438 26.45 -1.06 0.74
CA PRO A 438 25.79 0.22 0.47
C PRO A 438 26.58 1.15 -0.46
N GLN A 439 27.84 0.83 -0.82
CA GLN A 439 28.59 1.62 -1.80
C GLN A 439 28.29 1.21 -3.24
N GLN A 440 27.74 0.01 -3.46
CA GLN A 440 27.38 -0.51 -4.79
C GLN A 440 25.93 -0.22 -5.19
N ALA A 441 25.20 0.52 -4.35
CA ALA A 441 23.77 0.78 -4.48
C ALA A 441 23.45 2.11 -5.17
#